data_AF-A0A7C4SKX7-F1
#
_entry.id   AF-A0A7C4SKX7-F1
#
_cell.length_a   1.000
_cell.length_b   1.000
_cell.length_c   1.000
_cell.angle_alpha   90.00
_cell.angle_beta   90.00
_cell.angle_gamma   90.00
#
_symmetry.space_group_name_H-M   'P 1'
#
loop_
_entity.id
_entity.type
_entity.pdbx_description
1 polymer ?
#
loop_
_entity_poly.entity_id
_entity_poly.type
_entity_poly.pdbx_seq_one_letter_code
_entity_poly.pdbx_strand_id
1 'polypeptide(L)'
;IKALKEKWIAGAALDVYTEEPLPKNHPLRKIENTILTPHIASYTYEAVKRTDEMVLEALETFFKGGKPKWIANPEVWHLIELERSKI
;
A
#
# COMPACT_ATOMS: atom_id res chain seq x y z
N ILE A 1 19.24 -8.30 -8.64
CA ILE A 1 19.26 -8.41 -10.13
C ILE A 1 20.02 -9.62 -10.70
N LYS A 2 20.75 -10.41 -9.88
CA LYS A 2 21.55 -11.56 -10.34
C LYS A 2 20.74 -12.56 -11.18
N ALA A 3 19.61 -13.04 -10.67
CA ALA A 3 18.75 -14.02 -11.36
C ALA A 3 18.29 -13.57 -12.76
N LEU A 4 18.05 -12.27 -12.97
CA LEU A 4 17.68 -11.72 -14.28
C LEU A 4 18.88 -11.69 -15.23
N LYS A 5 20.05 -11.23 -14.73
CA LYS A 5 21.29 -11.15 -15.51
C LYS A 5 21.83 -12.53 -15.91
N GLU A 6 21.79 -13.48 -14.98
CA GLU A 6 22.26 -14.86 -15.19
C GLU A 6 21.18 -15.78 -15.79
N LYS A 7 20.01 -15.22 -16.16
CA LYS A 7 18.89 -15.95 -16.77
C LYS A 7 18.41 -17.16 -15.96
N TRP A 8 18.48 -17.09 -14.62
CA TRP A 8 17.85 -18.07 -13.75
C TRP A 8 16.33 -18.02 -13.84
N ILE A 9 15.79 -16.84 -14.17
CA ILE A 9 14.39 -16.61 -14.52
C ILE A 9 14.32 -15.95 -15.90
N ALA A 10 13.24 -16.21 -16.63
CA ALA A 10 13.03 -15.63 -17.95
C ALA A 10 12.88 -14.10 -17.88
N GLY A 11 12.21 -13.57 -16.85
CA GLY A 11 12.03 -12.13 -16.62
C GLY A 11 11.25 -11.84 -15.33
N ALA A 12 11.02 -10.57 -15.05
CA ALA A 12 10.20 -10.12 -13.91
C ALA A 12 9.41 -8.84 -14.24
N ALA A 13 8.19 -8.73 -13.72
CA ALA A 13 7.42 -7.50 -13.71
C ALA A 13 7.36 -6.96 -12.27
N LEU A 14 7.75 -5.69 -12.06
CA LEU A 14 7.88 -5.09 -10.74
C LEU A 14 7.11 -3.77 -10.70
N ASP A 15 6.24 -3.61 -9.70
CA ASP A 15 5.55 -2.35 -9.43
C ASP A 15 6.17 -1.56 -8.27
N VAL A 16 6.81 -2.24 -7.32
CA VAL A 16 7.38 -1.63 -6.11
C VAL A 16 8.90 -1.80 -6.06
N TYR A 17 9.56 -0.89 -5.35
CA TYR A 17 11.01 -0.88 -5.18
C TYR A 17 11.40 -0.61 -3.72
N THR A 18 12.61 -0.97 -3.33
CA THR A 18 13.12 -0.68 -1.97
C THR A 18 13.32 0.82 -1.73
N GLU A 19 13.69 1.57 -2.77
CA GLU A 19 13.78 3.03 -2.76
C GLU A 19 12.86 3.58 -3.84
N GLU A 20 11.97 4.49 -3.45
CA GLU A 20 10.96 5.08 -4.33
C GLU A 20 11.06 6.62 -4.34
N PRO A 21 11.06 7.27 -5.52
CA PRO A 21 10.95 6.67 -6.86
C PRO A 21 12.23 5.92 -7.27
N LEU A 22 12.10 4.90 -8.12
CA LEU A 22 13.25 4.12 -8.61
C LEU A 22 14.34 5.05 -9.15
N PRO A 23 15.57 5.08 -8.57
CA PRO A 23 16.61 6.02 -8.98
C PRO A 23 16.92 5.95 -10.48
N LYS A 24 17.21 7.09 -11.11
CA LYS A 24 17.47 7.18 -12.56
C LYS A 24 18.63 6.28 -13.02
N ASN A 25 19.63 6.11 -12.15
CA ASN A 25 20.82 5.31 -12.42
C ASN A 25 20.69 3.85 -11.94
N HIS A 26 19.53 3.44 -11.44
CA HIS A 26 19.35 2.11 -10.86
C HIS A 26 19.50 1.01 -11.93
N PRO A 27 20.27 -0.06 -11.68
CA PRO A 27 20.56 -1.10 -12.67
C PRO A 27 19.33 -1.78 -13.29
N LEU A 28 18.22 -1.90 -12.56
CA LEU A 28 16.97 -2.49 -13.07
C LEU A 28 16.48 -1.78 -14.35
N ARG A 29 16.70 -0.47 -14.47
CA ARG A 29 16.27 0.32 -15.65
C ARG A 29 16.95 -0.10 -16.96
N LYS A 30 18.03 -0.88 -16.89
CA LYS A 30 18.83 -1.34 -18.04
C LYS A 30 18.66 -2.83 -18.34
N ILE A 31 17.81 -3.54 -17.59
CA ILE A 31 17.61 -4.98 -17.76
C ILE A 31 16.46 -5.22 -18.73
N GLU A 32 16.77 -5.77 -19.90
CA GLU A 32 15.79 -5.94 -21.00
C GLU A 32 14.64 -6.90 -20.66
N ASN A 33 14.89 -7.93 -19.85
CA ASN A 33 13.88 -8.89 -19.43
C ASN A 33 13.09 -8.44 -18.18
N THR A 34 12.81 -7.13 -18.08
CA THR A 34 11.96 -6.59 -17.01
C THR A 34 10.88 -5.65 -17.52
N ILE A 35 9.73 -5.67 -16.83
CA ILE A 35 8.68 -4.66 -16.96
C ILE A 35 8.62 -3.92 -15.63
N LEU A 36 8.72 -2.59 -15.68
CA LEU A 36 8.80 -1.75 -14.49
C LEU A 36 7.65 -0.75 -14.51
N THR A 37 6.81 -0.75 -13.47
CA THR A 37 5.76 0.25 -13.26
C THR A 37 6.08 1.10 -12.04
N PRO A 38 5.64 2.37 -11.97
CA PRO A 38 6.03 3.30 -10.91
C PRO A 38 5.09 3.26 -9.69
N HIS A 39 4.91 2.10 -9.06
CA HIS A 39 4.03 1.90 -7.91
C HIS A 39 2.58 2.36 -8.16
N ILE A 40 1.97 1.82 -9.20
CA ILE A 40 0.62 2.20 -9.67
C ILE A 40 -0.33 1.01 -9.78
N ALA A 41 -0.02 -0.15 -9.18
CA ALA A 41 -0.89 -1.33 -9.28
C ALA A 41 -2.32 -1.07 -8.77
N SER A 42 -2.50 -0.17 -7.80
CA SER A 42 -3.82 0.20 -7.27
C SER A 42 -4.43 1.44 -7.94
N TYR A 43 -3.72 2.12 -8.85
CA TYR A 43 -4.11 3.44 -9.34
C TYR A 43 -5.11 3.38 -10.51
N THR A 44 -6.27 2.79 -10.24
CA THR A 44 -7.44 2.78 -11.13
C THR A 44 -8.51 3.72 -10.60
N TYR A 45 -9.40 4.23 -11.47
CA TYR A 45 -10.48 5.13 -11.06
C TYR A 45 -11.37 4.51 -9.97
N GLU A 46 -11.70 3.24 -10.11
CA GLU A 46 -12.57 2.50 -9.22
C GLU A 46 -11.89 2.24 -7.86
N ALA A 47 -10.62 1.85 -7.86
CA ALA A 47 -9.91 1.55 -6.62
C ALA A 47 -9.62 2.81 -5.80
N VAL A 48 -9.25 3.92 -6.46
CA VAL A 48 -9.04 5.21 -5.79
C VAL A 48 -10.37 5.68 -5.17
N LYS A 49 -11.46 5.71 -5.94
CA LYS A 49 -12.77 6.08 -5.44
C LYS A 49 -13.21 5.23 -4.23
N ARG A 50 -13.04 3.91 -4.32
CA ARG A 50 -13.39 3.00 -3.23
C ARG A 50 -12.53 3.24 -1.98
N THR A 51 -11.25 3.55 -2.15
CA THR A 51 -10.35 3.87 -1.04
C THR A 51 -10.84 5.12 -0.30
N ASP A 52 -11.22 6.16 -1.03
CA ASP A 52 -11.76 7.40 -0.45
C ASP A 52 -13.06 7.13 0.33
N GLU A 53 -13.99 6.35 -0.25
CA GLU A 53 -15.23 5.94 0.42
C GLU A 53 -14.96 5.17 1.72
N MET A 54 -14.01 4.22 1.70
CA MET A 54 -13.63 3.44 2.89
C MET A 54 -13.04 4.31 4.00
N VAL A 55 -12.22 5.32 3.66
CA VAL A 55 -11.66 6.26 4.63
C VAL A 55 -12.76 7.10 5.26
N LEU A 56 -13.70 7.63 4.46
CA LEU A 56 -14.82 8.42 4.96
C LEU A 56 -15.72 7.59 5.88
N GLU A 57 -16.08 6.37 5.51
CA GLU A 57 -16.86 5.45 6.35
C GLU A 57 -16.16 5.18 7.70
N ALA A 58 -14.85 4.93 7.67
CA ALA A 58 -14.07 4.67 8.88
C ALA A 58 -14.02 5.89 9.82
N LEU A 59 -13.80 7.09 9.26
CA LEU A 59 -13.77 8.34 10.03
C LEU A 59 -15.14 8.64 10.64
N GLU A 60 -16.21 8.54 9.86
CA GLU A 60 -17.57 8.77 10.34
C GLU A 60 -17.92 7.80 11.47
N THR A 61 -17.62 6.52 11.29
CA THR A 61 -17.82 5.49 12.32
C THR A 61 -17.05 5.83 13.59
N PHE A 62 -15.77 6.20 13.46
CA PHE A 62 -14.92 6.53 14.59
C PHE A 62 -15.49 7.70 15.39
N PHE A 63 -15.81 8.83 14.75
CA PHE A 63 -16.28 10.03 15.44
C PHE A 63 -17.68 9.89 16.02
N LYS A 64 -18.51 8.98 15.50
CA LYS A 64 -19.80 8.60 16.09
C LYS A 64 -19.70 7.69 17.31
N GLY A 65 -18.48 7.35 17.75
CA GLY A 65 -18.27 6.46 18.88
C GLY A 65 -18.13 4.98 18.49
N GLY A 66 -18.34 4.63 17.23
CA GLY A 66 -18.23 3.26 16.73
C GLY A 66 -16.79 2.81 16.50
N LYS A 67 -16.61 1.49 16.40
CA LYS A 67 -15.36 0.84 16.01
C LYS A 67 -15.27 0.74 14.48
N PRO A 68 -14.30 1.40 13.81
CA PRO A 68 -14.13 1.26 12.36
C PRO A 68 -13.93 -0.19 11.92
N LYS A 69 -14.36 -0.51 10.70
CA LYS A 69 -14.34 -1.87 10.15
C LYS A 69 -12.93 -2.40 9.85
N TRP A 70 -12.06 -1.56 9.30
CA TRP A 70 -10.74 -1.94 8.78
C TRP A 70 -9.58 -1.44 9.66
N ILE A 71 -9.62 -1.76 10.95
CA ILE A 71 -8.53 -1.40 11.87
C ILE A 71 -7.37 -2.38 11.69
N ALA A 72 -6.18 -1.86 11.44
CA ALA A 72 -4.97 -2.68 11.26
C ALA A 72 -4.51 -3.36 12.57
N ASN A 73 -4.65 -2.66 13.69
CA ASN A 73 -4.27 -3.07 15.05
C ASN A 73 -5.51 -3.10 15.98
N PRO A 74 -6.46 -4.03 15.76
CA PRO A 74 -7.72 -4.07 16.51
C PRO A 74 -7.56 -4.26 18.02
N GLU A 75 -6.42 -4.75 18.49
CA GLU A 75 -6.06 -4.95 19.89
C GLU A 75 -5.92 -3.64 20.67
N VAL A 76 -5.56 -2.52 20.04
CA VAL A 76 -5.44 -1.22 20.73
C VAL A 76 -6.78 -0.52 20.92
N TRP A 77 -7.87 -1.06 20.33
CA TRP A 77 -9.19 -0.41 20.37
C TRP A 77 -9.70 -0.17 21.79
N HIS A 78 -9.40 -1.08 22.72
CA HIS A 78 -9.80 -0.92 24.12
C HIS A 78 -9.24 0.37 24.75
N LEU A 79 -8.08 0.87 24.27
CA LEU A 79 -7.48 2.10 24.79
C LEU A 79 -8.34 3.31 24.42
N ILE A 80 -8.92 3.31 23.22
CA ILE A 80 -9.84 4.35 22.76
C ILE A 80 -11.12 4.33 23.58
N GLU A 81 -11.66 3.16 23.87
CA GLU A 81 -12.85 3.00 24.71
C GLU A 81 -12.60 3.52 26.13
N LEU A 82 -11.45 3.18 26.72
CA LEU A 82 -11.03 3.68 28.02
C LEU A 82 -10.90 5.21 28.05
N GLU A 83 -10.26 5.82 27.04
CA GLU A 83 -10.13 7.29 27.00
C GLU A 83 -11.49 7.99 26.87
N ARG A 84 -12.41 7.44 26.07
CA ARG A 84 -13.76 8.02 25.91
C ARG A 84 -14.58 7.98 27.19
N SER A 85 -14.39 6.97 28.05
CA SER A 85 -15.11 6.89 29.33
C SER A 85 -14.70 7.92 30.38
N LYS A 86 -13.62 8.68 30.14
CA LYS A 86 -13.12 9.72 31.06
C LYS A 86 -13.75 11.10 30.82
N ILE A 87 -14.48 11.27 29.72
CA ILE A 87 -15.15 12.51 29.31
C ILE A 87 -16.64 12.35 29.60
#